data_AF-A0A1G9C2M4-F1
#
_entry.id   AF-A0A1G9C2M4-F1
#
_cell.length_a   1.000
_cell.length_b   1.000
_cell.length_c   1.000
_cell.angle_alpha   90.00
_cell.angle_beta   90.00
_cell.angle_gamma   90.00
#
_symmetry.space_group_name_H-M   'P 1'
#
loop_
_entity.id
_entity.type
_entity.pdbx_description
1 polymer ?
#
loop_
_entity_poly.entity_id
_entity_poly.type
_entity_poly.pdbx_seq_one_letter_code
_entity_poly.pdbx_strand_id
1 'polypeptide(L)'
;MKYQSILILLSFSCQSSLKNEPKKFDEKIVDFIIENSSNKYLELENLYDSLPHKILNDVNEKLILVQILKTKGFTVINWGRGNHPLGPRIVSITLKNAECECEVDKIYYSTDALPEEIYKITERIKCKKASR
;
A
#
# COMPACT_ATOMS: atom_id res chain seq x y z
N MET A 1 -27.68 31.87 -47.79
CA MET A 1 -27.85 31.00 -46.60
C MET A 1 -27.03 29.74 -46.79
N LYS A 2 -26.53 29.19 -45.67
CA LYS A 2 -25.69 27.99 -45.50
C LYS A 2 -24.19 28.27 -45.51
N TYR A 3 -23.39 27.79 -44.57
CA TYR A 3 -23.53 27.52 -43.14
C TYR A 3 -22.06 27.37 -42.70
N GLN A 4 -21.61 28.13 -41.69
CA GLN A 4 -20.27 27.96 -41.11
C GLN A 4 -20.12 26.52 -40.60
N SER A 5 -18.93 25.95 -40.81
CA SER A 5 -18.46 24.82 -40.01
C SER A 5 -17.06 25.16 -39.54
N ILE A 6 -17.00 25.74 -38.33
CA ILE A 6 -15.77 25.91 -37.56
C ILE A 6 -15.54 24.57 -36.85
N LEU A 7 -14.54 23.84 -37.31
CA LEU A 7 -14.12 22.57 -36.72
C LEU A 7 -13.22 22.87 -35.50
N ILE A 8 -13.80 22.85 -34.31
CA ILE A 8 -13.07 23.02 -33.05
C ILE A 8 -12.48 21.66 -32.66
N LEU A 9 -11.20 21.46 -32.95
CA LEU A 9 -10.41 20.35 -32.43
C LEU A 9 -9.90 20.69 -31.03
N LEU A 10 -10.69 20.38 -30.00
CA LEU A 10 -10.23 20.34 -28.61
C LEU A 10 -9.34 19.11 -28.42
N SER A 11 -8.04 19.26 -28.68
CA SER A 11 -7.03 18.28 -28.25
C SER A 11 -6.63 18.57 -26.80
N PHE A 12 -7.47 18.13 -25.85
CA PHE A 12 -7.02 17.93 -24.48
C PHE A 12 -6.11 16.71 -24.44
N SER A 13 -4.86 16.90 -24.87
CA SER A 13 -3.79 15.94 -24.57
C SER A 13 -3.53 16.05 -23.07
N CYS A 14 -4.00 15.07 -22.30
CA CYS A 14 -3.61 14.90 -20.91
C CYS A 14 -2.15 14.44 -20.88
N GLN A 15 -1.24 15.37 -21.08
CA GLN A 15 0.19 15.13 -21.07
C GLN A 15 0.67 15.23 -19.63
N SER A 16 0.38 14.19 -18.84
CA SER A 16 1.04 14.04 -17.55
C SER A 16 2.48 13.61 -17.83
N SER A 17 3.40 14.58 -17.73
CA SER A 17 4.83 14.26 -17.65
C SER A 17 5.01 13.35 -16.43
N LEU A 18 5.40 12.09 -16.65
CA LEU A 18 5.86 11.18 -15.60
C LEU A 18 7.12 11.78 -14.98
N LYS A 19 6.93 12.68 -14.02
CA LYS A 19 7.97 13.03 -13.07
C LYS A 19 8.04 11.85 -12.10
N ASN A 20 9.21 11.21 -12.03
CA ASN A 20 9.56 10.23 -11.01
C ASN A 20 9.71 10.94 -9.65
N GLU A 21 8.70 11.66 -9.20
CA GLU A 21 8.62 12.07 -7.81
C GLU A 21 8.02 10.91 -7.02
N PRO A 22 8.63 10.52 -5.89
CA PRO A 22 8.07 9.49 -5.02
C PRO A 22 6.64 9.89 -4.65
N LYS A 23 5.67 9.01 -4.89
CA LYS A 23 4.28 9.29 -4.53
C LYS A 23 4.22 9.65 -3.05
N LYS A 24 3.80 10.87 -2.76
CA LYS A 24 3.56 11.30 -1.39
C LYS A 24 2.30 10.59 -0.89
N PHE A 25 2.49 9.50 -0.14
CA PHE A 25 1.41 8.80 0.54
C PHE A 25 0.75 9.74 1.56
N ASP A 26 -0.58 9.77 1.59
CA ASP A 26 -1.32 10.58 2.56
C ASP A 26 -1.39 9.84 3.91
N GLU A 27 -0.45 10.17 4.80
CA GLU A 27 -0.38 9.59 6.15
C GLU A 27 -1.67 9.79 6.96
N LYS A 28 -2.54 10.76 6.59
CA LYS A 28 -3.84 10.96 7.26
C LYS A 28 -4.75 9.74 7.16
N ILE A 29 -4.58 8.90 6.14
CA ILE A 29 -5.32 7.64 6.02
C ILE A 29 -4.96 6.72 7.19
N VAL A 30 -3.69 6.68 7.60
CA VAL A 30 -3.24 5.87 8.74
C VAL A 30 -3.81 6.43 10.04
N ASP A 31 -3.84 7.75 10.21
CA ASP A 31 -4.46 8.40 11.36
C ASP A 31 -5.93 8.03 11.48
N PHE A 32 -6.68 8.12 10.37
CA PHE A 32 -8.08 7.72 10.33
C PHE A 32 -8.28 6.25 10.76
N ILE A 33 -7.42 5.33 10.32
CA ILE A 33 -7.51 3.90 10.68
C ILE A 33 -7.26 3.69 12.16
N ILE A 34 -6.25 4.37 12.73
CA ILE A 34 -5.93 4.29 14.16
C ILE A 34 -7.10 4.82 14.99
N GLU A 35 -7.63 6.01 14.64
CA GLU A 35 -8.75 6.66 15.33
C GLU A 35 -10.01 5.79 15.31
N ASN A 36 -10.31 5.16 14.17
CA ASN A 36 -11.52 4.36 14.01
C ASN A 36 -11.40 2.94 14.56
N SER A 37 -10.18 2.40 14.72
CA SER A 37 -9.87 1.14 15.42
C SER A 37 -10.91 0.02 15.23
N SER A 38 -11.34 -0.20 13.98
CA SER A 38 -12.51 -1.05 13.68
C SER A 38 -12.19 -2.55 13.65
N ASN A 39 -10.92 -2.93 13.89
CA ASN A 39 -10.39 -4.29 13.71
C ASN A 39 -10.67 -4.89 12.32
N LYS A 40 -10.87 -4.04 11.31
CA LYS A 40 -11.03 -4.43 9.91
C LYS A 40 -9.80 -4.01 9.13
N TYR A 41 -9.39 -4.85 8.18
CA TYR A 41 -8.33 -4.50 7.26
C TYR A 41 -8.79 -3.44 6.29
N LEU A 42 -7.97 -2.41 6.11
CA LEU A 42 -7.98 -1.56 4.95
C LEU A 42 -6.73 -1.86 4.12
N GLU A 43 -6.93 -2.28 2.88
CA GLU A 43 -5.85 -2.52 1.93
C GLU A 43 -5.54 -1.24 1.16
N LEU A 44 -4.26 -0.89 1.13
CA LEU A 44 -3.73 0.30 0.51
C LEU A 44 -2.94 -0.11 -0.73
N GLU A 45 -3.57 0.11 -1.88
CA GLU A 45 -2.96 -0.14 -3.17
C GLU A 45 -1.99 0.99 -3.55
N ASN A 46 -1.07 0.69 -4.47
CA ASN A 46 -0.16 1.68 -5.08
C ASN A 46 0.78 2.39 -4.07
N LEU A 47 1.07 1.76 -2.93
CA LEU A 47 2.11 2.19 -2.00
C LEU A 47 3.52 2.02 -2.57
N TYR A 48 3.68 1.11 -3.55
CA TYR A 48 4.94 0.78 -4.19
C TYR A 48 4.89 1.19 -5.65
N ASP A 49 5.89 1.94 -6.11
CA ASP A 49 5.97 2.43 -7.49
C ASP A 49 6.45 1.38 -8.50
N SER A 50 6.98 0.25 -8.00
CA SER A 50 7.54 -0.81 -8.84
C SER A 50 6.86 -2.14 -8.57
N LEU A 51 6.68 -2.91 -9.64
CA LEU A 51 6.30 -4.32 -9.59
C LEU A 51 7.60 -5.13 -9.67
N PRO A 52 8.13 -5.65 -8.55
CA PRO A 52 9.41 -6.33 -8.60
C PRO A 52 9.26 -7.71 -9.24
N HIS A 53 10.31 -8.08 -9.98
CA HIS A 53 10.48 -9.42 -10.56
C HIS A 53 10.97 -10.46 -9.55
N LYS A 54 11.22 -10.05 -8.30
CA LYS A 54 11.73 -10.92 -7.23
C LYS A 54 11.23 -10.46 -5.87
N ILE A 55 10.84 -11.41 -5.03
CA ILE A 55 10.52 -11.19 -3.63
C ILE A 55 11.82 -10.96 -2.87
N LEU A 56 11.93 -9.81 -2.18
CA LEU A 56 13.10 -9.49 -1.37
C LEU A 56 13.19 -10.41 -0.15
N ASN A 57 14.40 -10.55 0.40
CA ASN A 57 14.59 -11.28 1.66
C ASN A 57 14.04 -10.45 2.83
N ASP A 58 13.33 -11.12 3.74
CA ASP A 58 12.64 -10.57 4.91
C ASP A 58 13.51 -9.64 5.77
N VAL A 59 14.83 -9.90 5.89
CA VAL A 59 15.76 -9.07 6.69
C VAL A 59 15.83 -7.62 6.18
N ASN A 60 15.67 -7.43 4.87
CA ASN A 60 15.73 -6.12 4.23
C ASN A 60 14.35 -5.51 4.01
N GLU A 61 13.30 -6.19 4.47
CA GLU A 61 11.94 -5.84 4.10
C GLU A 61 11.40 -4.71 4.98
N LYS A 62 11.22 -3.55 4.36
CA LYS A 62 10.67 -2.35 5.00
C LYS A 62 9.24 -2.13 4.51
N LEU A 63 8.29 -2.33 5.40
CA LEU A 63 6.88 -1.99 5.17
C LEU A 63 6.68 -0.49 5.41
N ILE A 64 6.01 0.20 4.49
CA ILE A 64 5.78 1.64 4.51
C ILE A 64 4.88 2.00 5.70
N LEU A 65 3.78 1.27 5.91
CA LEU A 65 2.86 1.53 7.02
C LEU A 65 3.54 1.26 8.36
N VAL A 66 4.46 0.30 8.42
CA VAL A 66 5.26 0.03 9.62
C VAL A 66 6.19 1.19 9.94
N GLN A 67 6.80 1.85 8.94
CA GLN A 67 7.62 3.03 9.20
C GLN A 67 6.76 4.19 9.74
N ILE A 68 5.57 4.41 9.15
CA ILE A 68 4.64 5.45 9.59
C ILE A 68 4.14 5.18 11.02
N LEU A 69 3.84 3.93 11.37
CA LEU A 69 3.43 3.59 12.74
C LEU A 69 4.57 3.82 13.74
N LYS A 70 5.82 3.53 13.37
CA LYS A 70 7.00 3.80 14.22
C LYS A 70 7.17 5.30 14.51
N THR A 71 6.94 6.18 13.54
CA THR A 71 6.99 7.64 13.79
C THR A 71 5.86 8.09 14.72
N LYS A 72 4.77 7.32 14.82
CA LYS A 72 3.63 7.52 15.72
C LYS A 72 3.78 6.78 17.07
N GLY A 73 4.98 6.34 17.43
CA GLY A 73 5.27 5.74 18.74
C GLY A 73 4.87 4.28 18.91
N PHE A 74 4.54 3.57 17.82
CA PHE A 74 4.30 2.14 17.87
C PHE A 74 5.62 1.34 17.90
N THR A 75 5.61 0.23 18.63
CA THR A 75 6.72 -0.70 18.74
C THR A 75 6.33 -2.06 18.16
N VAL A 76 7.26 -2.73 17.47
CA VAL A 76 7.01 -4.08 16.94
C VAL A 76 6.98 -5.06 18.11
N ILE A 77 5.90 -5.84 18.21
CA ILE A 77 5.73 -6.86 19.24
C ILE A 77 5.70 -8.28 18.68
N ASN A 78 5.37 -8.44 17.40
CA ASN A 78 5.38 -9.73 16.73
C ASN A 78 5.64 -9.56 15.23
N TRP A 79 6.19 -10.60 14.60
CA TRP A 79 6.35 -10.66 13.15
C TRP A 79 6.23 -12.10 12.67
N GLY A 80 5.80 -12.28 11.42
CA GLY A 80 5.67 -13.57 10.79
C GLY A 80 5.63 -13.47 9.28
N ARG A 81 5.75 -14.63 8.63
CA ARG A 81 5.67 -14.76 7.17
C ARG A 81 4.96 -16.05 6.79
N GLY A 82 4.37 -16.08 5.60
CA GLY A 82 3.74 -17.27 5.04
C GLY A 82 3.39 -17.09 3.58
N ASN A 83 2.53 -17.96 3.06
CA ASN A 83 1.99 -17.84 1.71
C ASN A 83 0.59 -17.22 1.77
N HIS A 84 0.25 -16.38 0.80
CA HIS A 84 -1.09 -15.82 0.67
C HIS A 84 -1.92 -16.68 -0.31
N PRO A 85 -3.24 -16.83 -0.14
CA PRO A 85 -4.04 -17.61 -1.09
C PRO A 85 -3.97 -17.09 -2.54
N LEU A 86 -3.70 -15.80 -2.71
CA LEU A 86 -3.62 -15.13 -4.01
C LEU A 86 -2.17 -14.80 -4.43
N GLY A 87 -1.17 -15.34 -3.74
CA GLY A 87 0.21 -15.12 -4.14
C GLY A 87 1.26 -15.72 -3.21
N PRO A 88 2.52 -15.72 -3.64
CA PRO A 88 3.55 -16.54 -3.03
C PRO A 88 3.97 -16.08 -1.63
N ARG A 89 3.62 -14.87 -1.20
CA ARG A 89 4.12 -14.33 0.07
C ARG A 89 3.16 -13.36 0.75
N ILE A 90 3.08 -13.52 2.07
CA ILE A 90 2.60 -12.51 3.01
C ILE A 90 3.63 -12.34 4.13
N VAL A 91 3.86 -11.09 4.54
CA VAL A 91 4.66 -10.73 5.72
C VAL A 91 3.79 -9.91 6.65
N SER A 92 3.63 -10.37 7.88
CA SER A 92 2.74 -9.79 8.89
C SER A 92 3.56 -9.24 10.04
N ILE A 93 3.30 -7.99 10.42
CA ILE A 93 3.97 -7.32 11.54
C ILE A 93 2.90 -6.76 12.47
N THR A 94 2.95 -7.15 13.74
CA THR A 94 2.10 -6.59 14.78
C THR A 94 2.88 -5.53 15.53
N LEU A 95 2.30 -4.34 15.63
CA LEU A 95 2.83 -3.24 16.41
C LEU A 95 1.84 -2.78 17.47
N LYS A 96 2.37 -2.25 18.58
CA LYS A 96 1.56 -1.75 19.68
C LYS A 96 2.13 -0.44 20.23
N ASN A 97 1.24 0.45 20.63
CA ASN A 97 1.52 1.58 21.51
C ASN A 97 0.62 1.49 22.77
N ALA A 98 0.57 2.54 23.59
CA ALA A 98 -0.22 2.55 24.82
C ALA A 98 -1.74 2.40 24.58
N GLU A 99 -2.23 2.80 23.41
CA GLU A 99 -3.67 2.94 23.13
C GLU A 99 -4.20 1.91 22.14
N CYS A 100 -3.35 1.40 21.27
CA CYS A 100 -3.73 0.67 20.07
C CYS A 100 -2.74 -0.44 19.72
N GLU A 101 -3.26 -1.52 19.16
CA GLU A 101 -2.51 -2.60 18.53
C GLU A 101 -2.93 -2.67 17.06
N CYS A 102 -1.95 -2.61 16.17
CA CYS A 102 -2.15 -2.68 14.73
C CYS A 102 -1.40 -3.87 14.14
N GLU A 103 -2.04 -4.53 13.17
CA GLU A 103 -1.43 -5.57 12.36
C GLU A 103 -1.31 -5.04 10.93
N VAL A 104 -0.10 -5.06 10.41
CA VAL A 104 0.22 -4.67 9.04
C VAL A 104 0.68 -5.90 8.29
N ASP A 105 0.00 -6.19 7.18
CA ASP A 105 0.42 -7.22 6.25
C ASP A 105 0.92 -6.60 4.97
N LYS A 106 2.05 -7.10 4.46
CA LYS A 106 2.49 -6.89 3.09
C LYS A 106 2.21 -8.13 2.28
N ILE A 107 1.55 -7.97 1.14
CA ILE A 107 1.10 -9.08 0.30
C ILE A 107 1.74 -8.97 -1.07
N TYR A 108 2.29 -10.08 -1.54
CA TYR A 108 2.77 -10.25 -2.91
C TYR A 108 1.74 -11.07 -3.67
N TYR A 109 0.97 -10.41 -4.53
CA TYR A 109 0.01 -11.06 -5.40
C TYR A 109 0.69 -11.54 -6.68
N SER A 110 0.36 -12.77 -7.09
CA SER A 110 0.68 -13.24 -8.44
C SER A 110 -0.05 -12.38 -9.46
N THR A 111 0.59 -12.10 -10.60
CA THR A 111 -0.04 -11.45 -11.74
C THR A 111 -0.06 -12.39 -12.94
N ASP A 112 -1.00 -12.21 -13.86
CA ASP A 112 -1.12 -13.01 -15.08
C ASP A 112 -0.10 -12.60 -16.17
N ALA A 113 0.86 -11.73 -15.84
CA ALA A 113 1.87 -11.24 -16.77
C ALA A 113 2.91 -12.34 -17.05
N LEU A 114 2.74 -13.07 -18.15
CA LEU A 114 3.77 -13.97 -18.68
C LEU A 114 4.77 -13.17 -19.54
N PRO A 115 6.09 -13.48 -19.52
CA PRO A 115 6.75 -14.64 -18.91
C PRO A 115 7.52 -14.35 -17.60
N GLU A 116 7.42 -13.15 -17.04
CA GLU A 116 8.23 -12.73 -15.89
C GLU A 116 7.40 -12.77 -14.60
N GLU A 117 7.97 -13.27 -13.49
CA GLU A 117 7.33 -13.28 -12.17
C GLU A 117 7.17 -11.85 -11.61
N ILE A 118 6.22 -11.10 -12.16
CA ILE A 118 5.89 -9.74 -11.75
C ILE A 118 4.88 -9.84 -10.61
N TYR A 119 5.19 -9.25 -9.46
CA TYR A 119 4.30 -9.24 -8.31
C TYR A 119 3.64 -7.88 -8.11
N LYS A 120 2.32 -7.87 -7.92
CA LYS A 120 1.63 -6.70 -7.35
C LYS A 120 1.84 -6.72 -5.84
N ILE A 121 2.35 -5.62 -5.29
CA ILE A 121 2.58 -5.47 -3.86
C ILE A 121 1.57 -4.51 -3.27
N THR A 122 0.94 -4.91 -2.18
CA THR A 122 0.12 -4.02 -1.35
C THR A 122 0.51 -4.17 0.12
N GLU A 123 0.11 -3.18 0.92
CA GLU A 123 0.01 -3.37 2.36
C GLU A 123 -1.43 -3.19 2.80
N ARG A 124 -1.85 -3.96 3.80
CA ARG A 124 -3.11 -3.75 4.50
C ARG A 124 -2.86 -3.59 5.99
N ILE A 125 -3.68 -2.78 6.62
CA ILE A 125 -3.57 -2.49 8.06
C ILE A 125 -4.93 -2.67 8.71
N LYS A 126 -4.95 -3.30 9.89
CA LYS A 126 -6.07 -3.26 10.82
C LYS A 126 -5.56 -2.80 12.17
N CYS A 127 -6.37 -2.02 12.88
CA CYS A 127 -6.06 -1.55 14.22
C CYS A 127 -7.22 -1.85 15.17
N LYS A 128 -6.91 -2.14 16.42
CA LYS A 128 -7.87 -2.31 17.51
C LYS A 128 -7.35 -1.58 18.75
N LYS A 129 -8.26 -1.10 19.60
CA LYS A 129 -7.87 -0.56 20.91
C LYS A 129 -7.12 -1.63 21.70
N ALA A 130 -6.03 -1.23 22.34
CA ALA A 130 -5.30 -2.11 23.25
C ALA A 130 -6.25 -2.51 24.38
N SER A 131 -6.43 -3.82 24.62
CA SER A 131 -7.10 -4.23 25.85
C SER A 131 -6.18 -3.87 27.01
N ARG A 132 -6.76 -3.26 28.04
CA ARG A 132 -6.13 -3.17 29.35
C ARG A 132 -6.03 -4.56 29.97
#